data_AF-A0A3G6ZL85-F1
#
_entry.id   AF-A0A3G6ZL85-F1
#
_cell.length_a   1.000
_cell.length_b   1.000
_cell.length_c   1.000
_cell.angle_alpha   90.00
_cell.angle_beta   90.00
_cell.angle_gamma   90.00
#
_symmetry.space_group_name_H-M   'P 1'
#
loop_
_entity.id
_entity.type
_entity.pdbx_description
1 polymer ?
#
loop_
_entity_poly.entity_id
_entity_poly.type
_entity_poly.pdbx_seq_one_letter_code
_entity_poly.pdbx_strand_id
1 'polypeptide(L)'
;MRIELAGSTPPSDQIADQLRGLIASGQLAADDRLPSVRQLARDLSVAPGTVAKAYRALESEGILRAKAGGSTRVSPSASTTNRAVLDAARALAHQCATANVGLDDAIRLLRATWDPQT
;
A
#
# COMPACT_ATOMS: atom_id res chain seq x y z
N MET A 1 8.98 -7.22 -1.74
CA MET A 1 7.65 -6.79 -1.26
C MET A 1 7.39 -7.47 0.08
N ARG A 2 7.25 -6.72 1.17
CA ARG A 2 6.94 -7.27 2.50
C ARG A 2 5.51 -6.84 2.85
N ILE A 3 4.65 -7.81 3.14
CA ILE A 3 3.28 -7.59 3.61
C ILE A 3 3.14 -8.41 4.89
N GLU A 4 2.64 -7.79 5.95
CA GLU A 4 2.44 -8.42 7.26
C GLU A 4 0.96 -8.44 7.60
N LEU A 5 0.42 -9.61 7.93
CA LEU A 5 -1.00 -9.77 8.23
C LEU A 5 -1.17 -9.87 9.74
N ALA A 6 -1.86 -8.90 10.33
CA ALA A 6 -2.09 -8.84 11.77
C ALA A 6 -3.41 -8.12 12.10
N GLY A 7 -4.02 -8.48 13.24
CA GLY A 7 -5.22 -7.81 13.75
C GLY A 7 -6.55 -8.33 13.20
N SER A 8 -7.62 -7.54 13.39
CA SER A 8 -9.02 -7.93 13.19
C SER A 8 -9.61 -7.59 11.82
N THR A 9 -8.89 -6.83 10.99
CA THR A 9 -9.34 -6.45 9.63
C THR A 9 -9.29 -7.66 8.69
N PRO A 10 -10.21 -7.82 7.72
CA PRO A 10 -10.13 -8.89 6.74
C PRO A 10 -8.77 -8.90 6.01
N PRO A 11 -8.11 -10.06 5.84
CA PRO A 11 -6.79 -10.12 5.21
C PRO A 11 -6.73 -9.55 3.79
N SER A 12 -7.85 -9.59 3.04
CA SER A 12 -7.92 -8.95 1.71
C SER A 12 -7.68 -7.45 1.79
N ASP A 13 -8.22 -6.81 2.82
CA ASP A 13 -8.22 -5.36 2.95
C ASP A 13 -6.85 -4.92 3.47
N GLN A 14 -6.26 -5.69 4.39
CA GLN A 14 -4.87 -5.50 4.83
C GLN A 14 -3.86 -5.59 3.67
N ILE A 15 -4.03 -6.57 2.76
CA ILE A 15 -3.19 -6.71 1.57
C ILE A 15 -3.35 -5.50 0.65
N ALA A 16 -4.60 -5.08 0.40
CA ALA A 16 -4.89 -3.94 -0.46
C ALA A 16 -4.26 -2.65 0.12
N ASP A 17 -4.43 -2.40 1.41
CA ASP A 17 -3.90 -1.21 2.08
C ASP A 17 -2.38 -1.17 2.07
N GLN A 18 -1.72 -2.29 2.33
CA GLN A 18 -0.25 -2.35 2.29
C GLN A 18 0.28 -2.18 0.87
N LEU A 19 -0.34 -2.80 -0.14
CA LEU A 19 0.03 -2.56 -1.54
C LEU A 19 -0.17 -1.09 -1.93
N ARG A 20 -1.26 -0.46 -1.49
CA ARG A 20 -1.50 0.97 -1.71
C ARG A 20 -0.40 1.81 -1.08
N GLY A 21 0.02 1.50 0.15
CA GLY A 21 1.14 2.17 0.82
C GLY A 21 2.48 1.98 0.11
N LEU A 22 2.77 0.77 -0.38
CA LEU A 22 3.99 0.48 -1.14
C LEU A 22 4.04 1.25 -2.46
N ILE A 23 2.91 1.36 -3.16
CA ILE A 23 2.79 2.14 -4.40
C ILE A 23 2.90 3.64 -4.11
N ALA A 24 2.14 4.13 -3.12
CA ALA A 24 2.15 5.53 -2.74
C ALA A 24 3.54 6.01 -2.25
N SER A 25 4.30 5.12 -1.61
CA SER A 25 5.66 5.40 -1.13
C SER A 25 6.75 5.26 -2.20
N GLY A 26 6.39 4.86 -3.41
CA GLY A 26 7.30 4.61 -4.53
C GLY A 26 8.17 3.36 -4.37
N GLN A 27 7.88 2.48 -3.41
CA GLN A 27 8.53 1.17 -3.31
C GLN A 27 8.07 0.20 -4.41
N LEU A 28 6.86 0.41 -4.92
CA LEU A 28 6.37 -0.16 -6.16
C LEU A 28 6.12 0.99 -7.14
N ALA A 29 6.93 1.07 -8.18
CA ALA A 29 6.85 2.12 -9.19
C ALA A 29 5.77 1.82 -10.24
N ALA A 30 5.42 2.82 -11.04
CA ALA A 30 4.62 2.60 -12.25
C ALA A 30 5.21 1.46 -13.09
N ASP A 31 4.32 0.63 -13.62
CA ASP A 31 4.64 -0.54 -14.45
C ASP A 31 5.35 -1.69 -13.74
N ASP A 32 5.66 -1.58 -12.46
CA ASP A 32 6.19 -2.70 -11.69
C ASP A 32 5.23 -3.88 -11.72
N ARG A 33 5.81 -5.07 -11.89
CA ARG A 33 5.07 -6.33 -11.95
C ARG A 33 4.82 -6.82 -10.54
N LEU A 34 3.55 -7.09 -10.23
CA LEU A 34 3.19 -7.76 -8.99
C LEU A 34 3.37 -9.27 -9.12
N PRO A 35 3.60 -9.98 -7.99
CA PRO A 35 3.51 -11.43 -7.95
C PRO A 35 2.12 -11.90 -8.42
N SER A 36 2.06 -13.10 -8.99
CA SER A 36 0.76 -13.70 -9.30
C SER A 36 -0.06 -13.92 -8.03
N VAL A 37 -1.39 -13.95 -8.16
CA VAL A 37 -2.32 -14.28 -7.05
C VAL A 37 -1.87 -15.54 -6.30
N ARG A 38 -1.51 -16.60 -7.04
CA ARG A 38 -1.06 -17.87 -6.46
C ARG A 38 0.27 -17.75 -5.74
N GLN A 39 1.21 -16.95 -6.26
CA GLN A 39 2.51 -16.76 -5.63
C GLN A 39 2.36 -15.98 -4.33
N LEU A 40 1.68 -14.82 -4.36
CA LEU A 40 1.50 -14.01 -3.17
C LEU A 40 0.67 -14.74 -2.10
N ALA A 41 -0.32 -15.54 -2.50
CA ALA A 41 -1.09 -16.35 -1.58
C ALA A 41 -0.22 -17.36 -0.82
N ARG A 42 0.76 -17.98 -1.49
CA ARG A 42 1.73 -18.88 -0.84
C ARG A 42 2.65 -18.09 0.09
N ASP A 43 3.20 -16.98 -0.38
CA ASP A 43 4.16 -16.17 0.38
C ASP A 43 3.54 -15.64 1.69
N LEU A 44 2.24 -15.34 1.67
CA LEU A 44 1.49 -14.86 2.83
C LEU A 44 0.70 -15.95 3.58
N SER A 45 0.76 -17.20 3.12
CA SER A 45 -0.03 -18.32 3.68
C SER A 45 -1.54 -18.03 3.79
N VAL A 46 -2.14 -17.44 2.76
CA VAL A 46 -3.58 -17.12 2.69
C VAL A 46 -4.27 -17.83 1.52
N ALA A 47 -5.59 -17.90 1.56
CA ALA A 47 -6.37 -18.41 0.43
C ALA A 47 -6.15 -17.54 -0.84
N PRO A 48 -6.00 -18.14 -2.04
CA PRO A 48 -5.86 -17.37 -3.29
C PRO A 48 -6.99 -16.38 -3.55
N GLY A 49 -8.21 -16.70 -3.12
CA GLY A 49 -9.37 -15.81 -3.22
C GLY A 49 -9.20 -14.49 -2.44
N THR A 50 -8.46 -14.52 -1.33
CA THR A 50 -8.15 -13.33 -0.51
C THR A 50 -7.27 -12.36 -1.29
N VAL A 51 -6.20 -12.85 -1.91
CA VAL A 51 -5.32 -12.03 -2.76
C VAL A 51 -6.06 -11.54 -3.99
N ALA A 52 -6.87 -12.41 -4.63
CA ALA A 52 -7.66 -12.03 -5.79
C ALA A 52 -8.64 -10.89 -5.45
N LYS A 53 -9.27 -10.94 -4.27
CA LYS A 53 -10.15 -9.86 -3.79
C LYS A 53 -9.38 -8.56 -3.59
N ALA A 54 -8.20 -8.61 -2.98
CA ALA A 54 -7.33 -7.44 -2.80
C ALA A 54 -6.91 -6.81 -4.15
N TYR A 55 -6.46 -7.63 -5.10
CA TYR A 55 -6.06 -7.15 -6.42
C TYR A 55 -7.24 -6.53 -7.18
N ARG A 56 -8.42 -7.16 -7.14
CA ARG A 56 -9.63 -6.61 -7.77
C ARG A 56 -10.04 -5.25 -7.20
N ALA A 57 -9.92 -5.06 -5.89
CA ALA A 57 -10.19 -3.77 -5.26
C ALA A 57 -9.24 -2.69 -5.82
N LEU A 58 -7.94 -2.96 -5.83
CA LEU A 58 -6.96 -2.01 -6.37
C LEU A 58 -7.06 -1.81 -7.88
N GLU A 59 -7.48 -2.81 -8.65
CA GLU A 59 -7.79 -2.65 -10.07
C GLU A 59 -9.02 -1.74 -10.28
N SER A 60 -10.06 -1.88 -9.44
CA SER A 60 -11.25 -1.03 -9.50
C SER A 60 -10.96 0.44 -9.14
N GLU A 61 -9.94 0.67 -8.31
CA GLU A 61 -9.44 2.01 -7.98
C GLU A 61 -8.50 2.58 -9.06
N GLY A 62 -8.17 1.80 -10.11
CA GLY A 62 -7.21 2.19 -11.13
C GLY A 62 -5.75 2.20 -10.66
N ILE A 63 -5.48 1.63 -9.48
CA ILE A 63 -4.14 1.52 -8.88
C ILE A 63 -3.35 0.40 -9.54
N LEU A 64 -4.01 -0.71 -9.83
CA LEU A 64 -3.45 -1.84 -10.56
C LEU A 64 -4.10 -1.99 -11.93
N ARG A 65 -3.42 -2.69 -12.83
CA ARG A 65 -3.97 -3.10 -14.12
C ARG A 65 -3.54 -4.50 -14.49
N ALA A 66 -4.48 -5.29 -14.99
CA ALA A 66 -4.19 -6.57 -15.61
C ALA A 66 -3.64 -6.36 -17.02
N LYS A 67 -2.52 -7.01 -17.36
CA LYS A 67 -1.98 -7.08 -18.72
C LYS A 67 -2.33 -8.45 -19.34
N ALA A 68 -2.49 -8.48 -20.66
CA ALA A 68 -2.62 -9.71 -21.43
C ALA A 68 -1.54 -10.74 -21.02
N GLY A 69 -1.96 -11.99 -20.81
CA GLY A 69 -1.10 -13.06 -20.28
C GLY A 69 -1.12 -13.21 -18.75
N GLY A 70 -2.04 -12.54 -18.05
CA GLY A 70 -2.30 -12.77 -16.61
C GLY A 70 -1.28 -12.13 -15.67
N SER A 71 -0.51 -11.14 -16.14
CA SER A 71 0.40 -10.37 -15.28
C SER A 71 -0.27 -9.08 -14.80
N THR A 72 -0.33 -8.87 -13.49
CA THR A 72 -0.82 -7.63 -12.87
C THR A 72 0.34 -6.65 -12.67
N ARG A 73 0.12 -5.37 -12.93
CA ARG A 73 1.12 -4.29 -12.79
C ARG A 73 0.54 -3.07 -12.10
N VAL A 74 1.40 -2.26 -11.48
CA VAL A 74 1.04 -0.94 -10.94
C VAL A 74 0.68 0.00 -12.09
N SER A 75 -0.47 0.64 -12.04
CA SER A 75 -0.92 1.59 -13.06
C SER A 75 0.03 2.79 -13.18
N PRO A 76 0.29 3.33 -14.38
CA PRO A 76 1.16 4.49 -14.55
C PRO A 76 0.68 5.71 -13.75
N SER A 77 -0.65 5.89 -13.67
CA SER A 77 -1.29 7.00 -12.94
C SER A 77 -1.26 6.85 -11.42
N ALA A 78 -1.06 5.63 -10.91
CA ALA A 78 -1.10 5.35 -9.47
C ALA A 78 0.15 5.81 -8.72
N SER A 79 1.27 5.96 -9.43
CA SER A 79 2.56 6.32 -8.84
C SER A 79 2.79 7.83 -8.67
N THR A 80 1.77 8.65 -8.95
CA THR A 80 1.87 10.13 -8.98
C THR A 80 1.84 10.76 -7.59
N THR A 81 2.34 10.09 -6.55
CA THR A 81 2.51 10.75 -5.24
C THR A 81 3.50 11.90 -5.41
N ASN A 82 3.08 13.12 -5.07
CA ASN A 82 3.96 14.28 -5.10
C ASN A 82 5.23 13.99 -4.28
N ARG A 83 6.39 14.07 -4.94
CA ARG A 83 7.68 13.71 -4.35
C ARG A 83 7.95 14.44 -3.03
N ALA A 84 7.56 15.71 -2.93
CA ALA A 84 7.71 16.50 -1.72
C ALA A 84 6.90 15.93 -0.54
N VAL A 85 5.68 15.44 -0.80
CA VAL A 85 4.82 14.83 0.23
C VAL A 85 5.42 13.52 0.71
N LEU A 86 5.97 12.71 -0.19
CA LEU A 86 6.63 11.47 0.17
C LEU A 86 7.89 11.70 1.02
N ASP A 87 8.71 12.68 0.66
CA ASP A 87 9.91 13.01 1.42
C ASP A 87 9.55 13.56 2.82
N ALA A 88 8.48 14.36 2.92
CA ALA A 88 7.94 14.81 4.22
C ALA A 88 7.41 13.64 5.07
N ALA A 89 6.69 12.69 4.47
CA ALA A 89 6.21 11.51 5.18
C ALA A 89 7.37 10.63 5.71
N ARG A 90 8.44 10.49 4.92
CA ARG A 90 9.67 9.79 5.36
C ARG A 90 10.36 10.51 6.50
N ALA A 91 10.45 11.84 6.44
CA ALA A 91 11.01 12.65 7.51
C ALA A 91 10.21 12.49 8.82
N LEU A 92 8.88 12.53 8.74
CA LEU A 92 8.00 12.29 9.89
C LEU A 92 8.22 10.88 10.48
N ALA A 93 8.24 9.85 9.63
CA ALA A 93 8.47 8.47 10.09
C ALA A 93 9.82 8.32 10.79
N HIS A 94 10.87 8.95 10.26
CA HIS A 94 12.20 8.96 10.89
C HIS A 94 12.18 9.67 12.25
N GLN A 95 11.53 10.84 12.34
CA GLN A 95 11.37 11.58 13.59
C GLN A 95 10.62 10.76 14.65
N CYS A 96 9.50 10.13 14.28
CA CYS A 96 8.74 9.25 15.18
C CYS A 96 9.59 8.10 15.71
N ALA A 97 10.40 7.46 14.85
CA ALA A 97 11.31 6.39 15.27
C ALA A 97 12.36 6.89 16.28
N THR A 98 12.92 8.08 16.08
CA THR A 98 13.90 8.66 17.03
C THR A 98 13.28 9.14 18.34
N ALA A 99 12.01 9.58 18.31
CA ALA A 99 11.28 10.07 19.48
C ALA A 99 10.46 8.97 20.19
N ASN A 100 10.55 7.72 19.72
CA ASN A 100 9.78 6.57 20.21
C ASN A 100 8.24 6.79 20.17
N VAL A 101 7.76 7.47 19.12
CA VAL A 101 6.34 7.69 18.86
C VAL A 101 5.80 6.56 17.99
N GLY A 102 4.76 5.87 18.48
CA GLY A 102 4.11 4.79 17.75
C GLY A 102 3.30 5.27 16.53
N LEU A 103 3.02 4.38 15.59
CA LEU A 103 2.25 4.69 14.38
C LEU A 103 0.86 5.28 14.72
N ASP A 104 0.18 4.74 15.71
CA ASP A 104 -1.15 5.22 16.11
C ASP A 104 -1.10 6.66 16.64
N ASP A 105 -0.08 7.01 17.42
CA ASP A 105 0.15 8.37 17.89
C ASP A 105 0.52 9.32 16.74
N ALA A 106 1.38 8.87 15.84
CA ALA A 106 1.74 9.64 14.65
C ALA A 106 0.51 9.94 13.78
N ILE A 107 -0.38 8.95 13.57
CA ILE A 107 -1.64 9.14 12.85
C ILE A 107 -2.56 10.11 13.59
N ARG A 108 -2.68 9.99 14.93
CA ARG A 108 -3.48 10.93 15.74
C ARG A 108 -2.97 12.37 15.59
N LEU A 109 -1.67 12.58 15.68
CA LEU A 109 -1.04 13.90 15.53
C LEU A 109 -1.24 14.46 14.12
N LEU A 110 -1.02 13.65 13.10
CA LEU A 110 -1.21 14.07 11.70
C LEU A 110 -2.68 14.47 11.46
N ARG A 111 -3.64 13.68 11.96
CA ARG A 111 -5.08 14.02 11.86
C ARG A 111 -5.43 15.31 12.60
N ALA A 112 -4.85 15.54 13.78
CA ALA A 112 -5.10 16.74 14.57
C ALA A 112 -4.50 18.02 13.94
N THR A 113 -3.44 17.87 13.15
CA THR A 113 -2.73 18.98 12.49
C THR A 113 -3.18 19.19 11.04
N TRP A 114 -3.93 18.25 10.46
CA TRP A 114 -4.46 18.37 9.11
C TRP A 114 -5.65 19.33 9.08
N ASP A 115 -5.43 20.55 8.60
CA ASP A 115 -6.50 21.51 8.34
C ASP A 115 -7.13 21.24 6.97
N PRO A 116 -8.40 20.82 6.87
CA PRO A 116 -9.05 20.49 5.61
C PRO A 116 -9.43 21.72 4.76
N GLN A 117 -9.05 22.95 5.15
CA GLN A 117 -9.45 24.19 4.47
C GLN A 117 -8.41 24.77 3.49
N THR A 118 -7.33 24.06 3.15
CA THR A 118 -6.36 24.47 2.10
C THR A 118 -6.51 23.65 0.83
#